data_AF-A0A258YA91-F1
#
_entry.id   AF-A0A258YA91-F1
#
_cell.length_a   1.000
_cell.length_b   1.000
_cell.length_c   1.000
_cell.angle_alpha   90.00
_cell.angle_beta   90.00
_cell.angle_gamma   90.00
#
_symmetry.space_group_name_H-M   'P 1'
#
loop_
_entity.id
_entity.type
_entity.pdbx_description
1 polymer ?
#
loop_
_entity_poly.entity_id
_entity_poly.type
_entity_poly.pdbx_seq_one_letter_code
_entity_poly.pdbx_strand_id
1 'polypeptide(L)'
;DYFYKRQDEFWKQEAMQKLPALKRVTNMLVCGEDLGMVPSCVPDVMQQLGLLSLEIQRMPKDSQRQFFHPNDAPYLSVVTPSTHDMSTIRGWWEEDRDAIQQFYNKELGQWGEAPFFCEAWINKAIVLQHLYSPAMWSVFQLQDLLGMDETLRRENPNDERINIPANPQHYWRYRMQMTLEQLMEATNFNESFAQSIQVSGR
;
A
#
# COMPACT_ATOMS: atom_id res chain seq x y z
N ASP A 1 -28.15 -9.77 -2.15
CA ASP A 1 -28.76 -9.82 -0.80
C ASP A 1 -28.12 -10.77 0.20
N TYR A 2 -27.69 -11.98 -0.18
CA TYR A 2 -27.11 -12.90 0.82
C TYR A 2 -25.86 -12.32 1.51
N PHE A 3 -24.87 -11.86 0.73
CA PHE A 3 -23.57 -11.39 1.22
C PHE A 3 -23.51 -9.94 1.72
N TYR A 4 -24.57 -9.14 1.49
CA TYR A 4 -24.52 -7.69 1.73
C TYR A 4 -25.60 -7.17 2.68
N LYS A 5 -26.54 -8.03 3.09
CA LYS A 5 -27.70 -7.61 3.89
C LYS A 5 -28.17 -8.70 4.85
N ARG A 6 -28.40 -9.92 4.35
CA ARG A 6 -29.06 -10.97 5.16
C ARG A 6 -28.18 -11.50 6.29
N GLN A 7 -26.86 -11.52 6.09
CA GLN A 7 -25.92 -12.08 7.05
C GLN A 7 -25.14 -11.03 7.84
N ASP A 8 -25.23 -9.74 7.49
CA ASP A 8 -24.42 -8.69 8.13
C ASP A 8 -24.60 -8.65 9.66
N GLU A 9 -25.84 -8.72 10.14
CA GLU A 9 -26.08 -8.72 11.60
C GLU A 9 -25.58 -10.01 12.27
N PHE A 10 -25.79 -11.16 11.62
CA PHE A 10 -25.32 -12.44 12.14
C PHE A 10 -23.78 -12.47 12.22
N TRP A 11 -23.08 -12.06 11.15
CA TRP A 11 -21.63 -11.99 11.12
C TRP A 11 -21.08 -10.97 12.11
N LYS A 12 -21.73 -9.82 12.28
CA LYS A 12 -21.37 -8.85 13.30
C LYS A 12 -21.45 -9.44 14.70
N GLN A 13 -22.54 -10.14 15.03
CA GLN A 13 -22.71 -10.79 16.33
C GLN A 13 -21.62 -11.85 16.57
N GLU A 14 -21.37 -12.71 15.59
CA GLU A 14 -20.33 -13.74 15.66
C GLU A 14 -18.92 -13.13 15.83
N ALA A 15 -18.63 -12.04 15.10
CA ALA A 15 -17.35 -11.33 15.21
C ALA A 15 -17.17 -10.71 16.60
N MET A 16 -18.21 -10.05 17.13
CA MET A 16 -18.18 -9.44 18.47
C MET A 16 -18.11 -10.46 19.60
N GLN A 17 -18.52 -11.71 19.37
CA GLN A 17 -18.31 -12.80 20.34
C GLN A 17 -16.84 -13.29 20.34
N LYS A 18 -16.21 -13.38 19.17
CA LYS A 18 -14.93 -14.09 18.98
C LYS A 18 -13.71 -13.16 19.01
N LEU A 19 -13.75 -12.06 18.27
CA LEU A 19 -12.59 -11.17 18.09
C LEU A 19 -12.12 -10.50 19.40
N PRO A 20 -12.99 -10.07 20.33
CA PRO A 20 -12.53 -9.53 21.61
C PRO A 20 -11.73 -10.54 22.45
N ALA A 21 -12.08 -11.82 22.40
CA ALA A 21 -11.35 -12.85 23.13
C ALA A 21 -9.93 -13.02 22.57
N LEU A 22 -9.78 -13.03 21.24
CA LEU A 22 -8.47 -13.08 20.57
C LEU A 22 -7.64 -11.82 20.86
N LYS A 23 -8.26 -10.64 20.83
CA LYS A 23 -7.57 -9.39 21.14
C LYS A 23 -7.06 -9.34 22.58
N ARG A 24 -7.79 -9.90 23.56
CA ARG A 24 -7.41 -9.88 24.99
C ARG A 24 -6.20 -10.74 25.33
N VAL A 25 -5.85 -11.72 24.52
CA VAL A 25 -4.73 -12.63 24.79
C VAL A 25 -3.40 -12.16 24.20
N THR A 26 -3.35 -10.94 23.66
CA THR A 26 -2.14 -10.37 23.08
C THR A 26 -2.08 -8.85 23.25
N ASN A 27 -0.86 -8.32 23.32
CA ASN A 27 -0.60 -6.88 23.22
C ASN A 27 -0.19 -6.46 21.79
N MET A 28 -0.23 -7.39 20.83
CA MET A 28 0.09 -7.10 19.44
C MET A 28 -0.97 -6.19 18.82
N LEU A 29 -0.51 -5.28 17.95
CA LEU A 29 -1.40 -4.53 17.08
C LEU A 29 -2.01 -5.47 16.04
N VAL A 30 -3.32 -5.43 15.88
CA VAL A 30 -4.04 -6.30 14.94
C VAL A 30 -4.44 -5.48 13.73
N CYS A 31 -3.99 -5.93 12.56
CA CYS A 31 -4.36 -5.37 11.26
C CYS A 31 -5.26 -6.35 10.53
N GLY A 32 -6.43 -5.90 10.09
CA GLY A 32 -7.30 -6.67 9.22
C GLY A 32 -6.93 -6.41 7.77
N GLU A 33 -6.71 -7.47 7.01
CA GLU A 33 -6.70 -7.38 5.55
C GLU A 33 -8.16 -7.36 5.09
N ASP A 34 -8.73 -6.16 4.95
CA ASP A 34 -10.13 -5.92 4.61
C ASP A 34 -10.29 -5.44 3.16
N LEU A 35 -9.70 -6.19 2.24
CA LEU A 35 -9.70 -5.90 0.81
C LEU A 35 -10.84 -6.62 0.07
N GLY A 36 -11.21 -6.07 -1.09
CA GLY A 36 -12.17 -6.69 -2.00
C GLY A 36 -13.62 -6.57 -1.55
N MET A 37 -14.40 -7.63 -1.77
CA MET A 37 -15.82 -7.64 -1.40
C MET A 37 -15.97 -7.89 0.10
N VAL A 38 -16.07 -6.80 0.86
CA VAL A 38 -16.23 -6.88 2.32
C VAL A 38 -17.66 -6.51 2.73
N PRO A 39 -18.33 -7.30 3.60
CA PRO A 39 -19.66 -6.96 4.14
C PRO A 39 -19.67 -5.60 4.86
N SER A 40 -20.81 -4.92 4.84
CA SER A 40 -20.91 -3.54 5.36
C SER A 40 -20.70 -3.43 6.87
N CYS A 41 -20.86 -4.54 7.61
CA CYS A 41 -20.61 -4.61 9.03
C CYS A 41 -19.13 -4.61 9.43
N VAL A 42 -18.21 -4.96 8.52
CA VAL A 42 -16.79 -5.16 8.86
C VAL A 42 -16.09 -3.86 9.27
N PRO A 43 -16.23 -2.72 8.55
CA PRO A 43 -15.60 -1.47 8.97
C PRO A 43 -16.02 -1.03 10.38
N ASP A 44 -17.30 -1.18 10.70
CA ASP A 44 -17.86 -0.86 12.03
C ASP A 44 -17.27 -1.77 13.13
N VAL A 45 -17.22 -3.08 12.90
CA VAL A 45 -16.63 -4.03 13.85
C VAL A 45 -15.14 -3.74 14.05
N MET A 46 -14.39 -3.50 12.98
CA MET A 46 -12.95 -3.17 13.06
C MET A 46 -12.73 -1.89 13.86
N GLN A 47 -13.52 -0.84 13.61
CA GLN A 47 -13.45 0.41 14.34
C GLN A 47 -13.75 0.22 15.84
N GLN A 48 -14.83 -0.49 16.18
CA GLN A 48 -15.21 -0.75 17.59
C GLN A 48 -14.14 -1.53 18.35
N LEU A 49 -13.46 -2.45 17.68
CA LEU A 49 -12.42 -3.28 18.28
C LEU A 49 -11.03 -2.64 18.20
N GLY A 50 -10.87 -1.51 17.51
CA GLY A 50 -9.59 -0.84 17.30
C GLY A 50 -8.63 -1.68 16.44
N LEU A 51 -9.17 -2.41 15.46
CA LEU A 51 -8.39 -3.15 14.46
C LEU A 51 -8.01 -2.21 13.33
N LEU A 52 -6.77 -2.28 12.87
CA LEU A 52 -6.31 -1.43 11.79
C LEU A 52 -6.85 -1.92 10.44
N SER A 53 -7.44 -0.99 9.71
CA SER A 53 -7.86 -1.14 8.32
C SER A 53 -6.65 -1.18 7.37
N LEU A 54 -6.70 -1.92 6.27
CA LEU A 54 -5.68 -1.85 5.22
C LEU A 54 -6.18 -0.96 4.07
N GLU A 55 -5.45 0.13 3.80
CA GLU A 55 -5.75 1.07 2.72
C GLU A 55 -4.71 0.97 1.61
N ILE A 56 -5.12 0.52 0.43
CA ILE A 56 -4.24 0.36 -0.73
C ILE A 56 -4.64 1.36 -1.80
N GLN A 57 -3.72 2.24 -2.19
CA GLN A 57 -3.97 3.29 -3.19
C GLN A 57 -4.57 2.74 -4.49
N ARG A 58 -4.13 1.57 -4.95
CA ARG A 58 -4.59 0.95 -6.21
C ARG A 58 -5.76 -0.02 -6.03
N MET A 59 -6.30 -0.15 -4.82
CA MET A 59 -7.47 -0.99 -4.55
C MET A 59 -8.43 -0.24 -3.62
N PRO A 60 -9.05 0.85 -4.11
CA PRO A 60 -9.97 1.64 -3.30
C PRO A 60 -11.18 0.81 -2.87
N LYS A 61 -11.62 1.04 -1.63
CA LYS A 61 -12.84 0.45 -1.08
C LYS A 61 -14.10 1.06 -1.69
N ASP A 62 -14.01 2.32 -2.12
CA ASP A 62 -15.08 3.00 -2.85
C ASP A 62 -15.02 2.63 -4.34
N SER A 63 -15.99 1.83 -4.78
CA SER A 63 -16.15 1.43 -6.19
C SER A 63 -16.33 2.57 -7.19
N GLN A 64 -16.66 3.79 -6.73
CA GLN A 64 -16.75 4.98 -7.59
C GLN A 64 -15.39 5.63 -7.83
N ARG A 65 -14.36 5.23 -7.09
CA ARG A 65 -13.00 5.75 -7.23
C ARG A 65 -12.12 4.74 -7.94
N GLN A 66 -11.28 5.23 -8.83
CA GLN A 66 -10.25 4.41 -9.47
C GLN A 66 -9.04 4.20 -8.56
N PHE A 67 -8.70 5.22 -7.77
CA PHE A 67 -7.60 5.21 -6.81
C PHE A 67 -8.07 5.74 -5.46
N PHE A 68 -7.50 5.18 -4.40
CA PHE A 68 -7.63 5.69 -3.06
C PHE A 68 -6.54 6.75 -2.81
N HIS A 69 -6.96 7.94 -2.38
CA HIS A 69 -6.02 9.03 -2.09
C HIS A 69 -5.53 8.90 -0.62
N PRO A 70 -4.21 8.81 -0.34
CA PRO A 70 -3.69 8.59 1.02
C PRO A 70 -4.15 9.62 2.07
N ASN A 71 -4.41 10.87 1.69
CA ASN A 71 -4.97 11.89 2.61
C ASN A 71 -6.34 11.51 3.21
N ASP A 72 -7.09 10.62 2.56
CA ASP A 72 -8.42 10.19 3.01
C ASP A 72 -8.34 9.01 3.97
N ALA A 73 -7.14 8.56 4.35
CA ALA A 73 -6.97 7.41 5.23
C ALA A 73 -7.57 7.65 6.63
N PRO A 74 -8.31 6.69 7.21
CA PRO A 74 -8.67 6.77 8.62
C PRO A 74 -7.41 6.58 9.48
N TYR A 75 -7.35 7.22 10.65
CA TYR A 75 -6.19 7.10 11.55
C TYR A 75 -5.89 5.64 11.93
N LEU A 76 -6.91 4.82 12.23
CA LEU A 76 -6.75 3.40 12.54
C LEU A 76 -6.56 2.56 11.26
N SER A 77 -5.49 2.85 10.51
CA SER A 77 -5.15 2.10 9.30
C SER A 77 -3.65 1.93 9.08
N VAL A 78 -3.35 0.96 8.22
CA VAL A 78 -2.08 0.81 7.51
C VAL A 78 -2.32 1.27 6.08
N VAL A 79 -1.60 2.30 5.62
CA VAL A 79 -1.63 2.74 4.23
C VAL A 79 -0.42 2.18 3.47
N THR A 80 -0.63 1.77 2.22
CA THR A 80 0.45 1.31 1.33
C THR A 80 0.11 1.57 -0.14
N PRO A 81 1.10 1.84 -1.02
CA PRO A 81 0.87 1.90 -2.46
C PRO A 81 0.42 0.55 -3.06
N SER A 82 0.93 -0.54 -2.47
CA SER A 82 0.85 -1.89 -3.04
C SER A 82 1.07 -2.99 -1.99
N THR A 83 0.67 -4.22 -2.31
CA THR A 83 1.06 -5.42 -1.55
C THR A 83 1.94 -6.33 -2.40
N HIS A 84 2.51 -7.35 -1.77
CA HIS A 84 3.35 -8.35 -2.43
C HIS A 84 2.65 -9.09 -3.59
N ASP A 85 1.32 -9.13 -3.60
CA ASP A 85 0.50 -9.73 -4.65
C ASP A 85 0.30 -8.81 -5.88
N MET A 86 0.70 -7.54 -5.76
CA MET A 86 0.59 -6.55 -6.81
C MET A 86 1.96 -6.25 -7.44
N SER A 87 1.97 -5.58 -8.59
CA SER A 87 3.18 -4.98 -9.15
C SER A 87 3.76 -3.91 -8.22
N THR A 88 5.06 -3.65 -8.29
CA THR A 88 5.69 -2.48 -7.63
C THR A 88 5.17 -1.19 -8.27
N ILE A 89 5.42 -0.03 -7.66
CA ILE A 89 5.05 1.28 -8.24
C ILE A 89 5.61 1.40 -9.66
N ARG A 90 6.88 1.03 -9.87
CA ARG A 90 7.53 1.10 -11.19
C ARG A 90 6.91 0.13 -12.18
N GLY A 91 6.72 -1.13 -11.79
CA GLY A 91 6.10 -2.13 -12.66
C GLY A 91 4.69 -1.74 -13.07
N TRP A 92 3.91 -1.22 -12.12
CA TRP A 92 2.54 -0.76 -12.37
C TRP A 92 2.45 0.43 -13.33
N TRP A 93 3.41 1.36 -13.25
CA TRP A 93 3.46 2.53 -14.11
C TRP A 93 3.50 2.20 -15.60
N GLU A 94 3.94 0.99 -15.94
CA GLU A 94 4.09 0.53 -17.31
C GLU A 94 2.96 -0.41 -17.76
N GLU A 95 2.00 -0.72 -16.88
CA GLU A 95 0.90 -1.68 -17.16
C GLU A 95 -0.23 -1.08 -17.99
N ASP A 96 -0.72 0.11 -17.63
CA ASP A 96 -1.88 0.76 -18.28
C ASP A 96 -1.66 2.26 -18.42
N ARG A 97 -1.49 2.71 -19.67
CA ARG A 97 -1.14 4.10 -20.00
C ARG A 97 -2.25 5.10 -19.70
N ASP A 98 -3.51 4.70 -19.85
CA ASP A 98 -4.66 5.56 -19.60
C ASP A 98 -4.89 5.73 -18.09
N ALA A 99 -4.76 4.63 -17.33
CA ALA A 99 -4.85 4.67 -15.87
C ALA A 99 -3.73 5.55 -15.27
N ILE A 100 -2.51 5.44 -15.79
CA ILE A 100 -1.35 6.21 -15.32
C ILE A 100 -1.47 7.69 -15.67
N GLN A 101 -1.98 8.02 -16.85
CA GLN A 101 -2.25 9.41 -17.19
C GLN A 101 -3.24 10.05 -16.20
N GLN A 102 -4.31 9.33 -15.86
CA GLN A 102 -5.28 9.80 -14.87
C GLN A 102 -4.68 9.91 -13.47
N PHE A 103 -3.90 8.92 -13.04
CA PHE A 103 -3.21 8.96 -11.74
C PHE A 103 -2.25 10.15 -11.64
N TYR A 104 -1.43 10.36 -12.66
CA TYR A 104 -0.46 11.46 -12.71
C TYR A 104 -1.12 12.82 -12.57
N ASN A 105 -2.24 13.04 -13.26
CA ASN A 105 -2.91 14.35 -13.19
C ASN A 105 -3.80 14.50 -11.94
N LYS A 106 -4.53 13.45 -11.55
CA LYS A 106 -5.54 13.54 -10.48
C LYS A 106 -4.98 13.26 -9.10
N GLU A 107 -4.16 12.21 -8.96
CA GLU A 107 -3.63 11.76 -7.66
C GLU A 107 -2.30 12.44 -7.33
N LEU A 108 -1.42 12.66 -8.31
CA LEU A 108 -0.14 13.37 -8.10
C LEU A 108 -0.22 14.88 -8.38
N GLY A 109 -1.34 15.38 -8.90
CA GLY A 109 -1.55 16.80 -9.21
C GLY A 109 -0.60 17.37 -10.26
N GLN A 110 -0.01 16.52 -11.10
CA GLN A 110 0.96 16.94 -12.12
C GLN A 110 0.26 17.36 -13.41
N TRP A 111 0.91 18.20 -14.20
CA TRP A 111 0.35 18.73 -15.45
C TRP A 111 0.97 18.06 -16.67
N GLY A 112 0.19 17.98 -17.75
CA GLY A 112 0.65 17.42 -19.03
C GLY A 112 0.62 15.90 -19.07
N GLU A 113 1.33 15.35 -20.06
CA GLU A 113 1.44 13.92 -20.29
C GLU A 113 2.35 13.27 -19.23
N ALA A 114 1.90 12.19 -18.60
CA ALA A 114 2.74 11.50 -17.62
C ALA A 114 3.95 10.88 -18.33
N PRO A 115 5.15 10.89 -17.72
CA PRO A 115 6.31 10.22 -18.29
C PRO A 115 6.02 8.75 -18.64
N PHE A 116 6.66 8.26 -19.71
CA PHE A 116 6.45 6.90 -20.20
C PHE A 116 6.91 5.87 -19.16
N PHE A 117 8.08 6.10 -18.56
CA PHE A 117 8.63 5.27 -17.49
C PHE A 117 8.42 5.90 -16.11
N CYS A 118 8.45 5.06 -15.09
CA CYS A 118 8.41 5.53 -13.70
C CYS A 118 9.79 6.09 -13.29
N GLU A 119 9.96 7.38 -13.48
CA GLU A 119 11.16 8.09 -13.03
C GLU A 119 11.26 8.07 -11.49
N ALA A 120 12.50 8.13 -10.97
CA ALA A 120 12.75 8.01 -9.53
C ALA A 120 11.98 9.05 -8.71
N TRP A 121 11.82 10.26 -9.25
CA TRP A 121 11.05 11.33 -8.62
C TRP A 121 9.54 11.04 -8.57
N ILE A 122 8.98 10.31 -9.54
CA ILE A 122 7.56 9.92 -9.55
C ILE A 122 7.32 8.90 -8.45
N ASN A 123 8.19 7.89 -8.36
CA ASN A 123 8.12 6.89 -7.30
C ASN A 123 8.26 7.55 -5.92
N LYS A 124 9.25 8.45 -5.77
CA LYS A 124 9.43 9.25 -4.56
C LYS A 124 8.17 10.06 -4.23
N ALA A 125 7.52 10.69 -5.20
CA ALA A 125 6.29 11.45 -4.96
C ALA A 125 5.17 10.57 -4.39
N ILE A 126 4.99 9.36 -4.90
CA ILE A 126 4.00 8.40 -4.39
C ILE A 126 4.35 7.98 -2.97
N VAL A 127 5.60 7.63 -2.68
CA VAL A 127 6.04 7.27 -1.32
C VAL A 127 5.82 8.43 -0.34
N LEU A 128 6.18 9.65 -0.73
CA LEU A 128 5.97 10.85 0.08
C LEU A 128 4.49 11.09 0.34
N GLN A 129 3.61 10.94 -0.66
CA GLN A 129 2.16 11.09 -0.49
C GLN A 129 1.62 10.16 0.62
N HIS A 130 2.14 8.95 0.72
CA HIS A 130 1.77 8.00 1.77
C HIS A 130 2.36 8.39 3.13
N LEU A 131 3.62 8.84 3.17
CA LEU A 131 4.22 9.34 4.41
C LEU A 131 3.43 10.51 5.01
N TYR A 132 2.86 11.40 4.18
CA TYR A 132 2.02 12.50 4.65
C TYR A 132 0.56 12.10 4.97
N SER A 133 0.18 10.84 4.80
CA SER A 133 -1.17 10.39 5.16
C SER A 133 -1.43 10.50 6.67
N PRO A 134 -2.69 10.66 7.09
CA PRO A 134 -3.08 10.61 8.51
C PRO A 134 -3.11 9.19 9.10
N ALA A 135 -2.80 8.14 8.31
CA ALA A 135 -2.81 6.76 8.77
C ALA A 135 -1.78 6.53 9.89
N MET A 136 -2.11 5.68 10.86
CA MET A 136 -1.21 5.28 11.94
C MET A 136 0.10 4.68 11.39
N TRP A 137 0.01 3.83 10.36
CA TRP A 137 1.17 3.25 9.71
C TRP A 137 1.20 3.55 8.21
N SER A 138 2.37 3.92 7.71
CA SER A 138 2.70 3.85 6.30
C SER A 138 3.70 2.72 6.11
N VAL A 139 3.31 1.70 5.35
CA VAL A 139 4.14 0.53 5.09
C VAL A 139 4.47 0.48 3.61
N PHE A 140 5.74 0.23 3.30
CA PHE A 140 6.23 0.22 1.92
C PHE A 140 6.93 -1.09 1.63
N GLN A 141 6.82 -1.53 0.37
CA GLN A 141 7.72 -2.55 -0.15
C GLN A 141 9.13 -1.98 -0.25
N LEU A 142 10.15 -2.80 0.03
CA LEU A 142 11.53 -2.38 -0.12
C LEU A 142 11.84 -1.96 -1.56
N GLN A 143 11.22 -2.62 -2.54
CA GLN A 143 11.36 -2.30 -3.97
C GLN A 143 10.85 -0.89 -4.30
N ASP A 144 9.74 -0.48 -3.68
CA ASP A 144 9.17 0.86 -3.87
C ASP A 144 10.10 1.92 -3.25
N LEU A 145 10.68 1.65 -2.08
CA LEU A 145 11.65 2.54 -1.45
C LEU A 145 12.93 2.69 -2.29
N LEU A 146 13.54 1.58 -2.72
CA LEU A 146 14.74 1.61 -3.57
C LEU A 146 14.45 2.24 -4.93
N GLY A 147 13.22 2.12 -5.43
CA GLY A 147 12.78 2.73 -6.68
C GLY A 147 12.75 4.26 -6.68
N MET A 148 12.89 4.91 -5.52
CA MET A 148 13.05 6.37 -5.38
C MET A 148 14.45 6.88 -5.76
N ASP A 149 15.41 5.98 -5.95
CA ASP A 149 16.80 6.32 -6.30
C ASP A 149 17.23 5.55 -7.56
N GLU A 150 17.70 6.29 -8.56
CA GLU A 150 18.08 5.72 -9.86
C GLU A 150 19.27 4.76 -9.77
N THR A 151 20.14 4.96 -8.78
CA THR A 151 21.37 4.17 -8.57
C THR A 151 21.11 2.90 -7.78
N LEU A 152 20.03 2.87 -7.00
CA LEU A 152 19.72 1.73 -6.13
C LEU A 152 18.73 0.77 -6.78
N ARG A 153 17.86 1.20 -7.69
CA ARG A 153 16.81 0.38 -8.30
C ARG A 153 17.34 -0.60 -9.36
N ARG A 154 16.54 -1.61 -9.73
CA ARG A 154 16.89 -2.51 -10.85
C ARG A 154 16.69 -1.81 -12.19
N GLU A 155 17.38 -2.26 -13.23
CA GLU A 155 17.16 -1.74 -14.59
C GLU A 155 15.73 -2.03 -15.06
N ASN A 156 15.32 -3.30 -15.04
CA ASN A 156 13.98 -3.75 -15.43
C ASN A 156 13.02 -3.77 -14.21
N PRO A 157 11.93 -2.98 -14.20
CA PRO A 157 10.93 -3.00 -13.14
C PRO A 157 10.26 -4.36 -12.91
N ASN A 158 10.12 -5.17 -13.96
CA ASN A 158 9.49 -6.49 -13.85
C ASN A 158 10.29 -7.47 -12.98
N ASP A 159 11.59 -7.25 -12.85
CA ASP A 159 12.46 -8.05 -11.99
C ASP A 159 12.28 -7.73 -10.49
N GLU A 160 11.55 -6.67 -10.15
CA GLU A 160 11.28 -6.22 -8.78
C GLU A 160 10.02 -6.89 -8.18
N ARG A 161 9.19 -7.49 -9.03
CA ARG A 161 7.92 -8.10 -8.62
C ARG A 161 8.16 -9.42 -7.89
N ILE A 162 7.72 -9.49 -6.63
CA ILE A 162 7.89 -10.67 -5.78
C ILE A 162 6.88 -11.79 -6.12
N ASN A 163 5.63 -11.45 -6.41
CA ASN A 163 4.57 -12.42 -6.75
C ASN A 163 3.74 -12.05 -7.96
N ILE A 164 3.21 -13.07 -8.63
CA ILE A 164 2.14 -12.95 -9.64
C ILE A 164 1.02 -13.91 -9.23
N PRO A 165 -0.04 -13.44 -8.52
CA PRO A 165 -1.10 -14.30 -8.01
C PRO A 165 -1.81 -15.15 -9.07
N ALA A 166 -1.93 -14.61 -10.29
CA ALA A 166 -2.54 -15.31 -11.42
C ALA A 166 -1.71 -16.50 -11.93
N ASN A 167 -0.44 -16.63 -11.51
CA ASN A 167 0.44 -17.71 -11.89
C ASN A 167 0.70 -18.64 -10.68
N PRO A 168 -0.01 -19.77 -10.55
CA PRO A 168 0.18 -20.69 -9.42
C PRO A 168 1.54 -21.39 -9.42
N GLN A 169 2.29 -21.36 -10.52
CA GLN A 169 3.66 -21.87 -10.61
C GLN A 169 4.72 -20.77 -10.38
N HIS A 170 4.29 -19.55 -10.03
CA HIS A 170 5.22 -18.46 -9.77
C HIS A 170 6.12 -18.77 -8.57
N TYR A 171 7.41 -18.46 -8.70
CA TYR A 171 8.41 -18.74 -7.68
C TYR A 171 8.82 -17.45 -6.96
N TRP A 172 8.70 -17.45 -5.64
CA TRP A 172 8.97 -16.32 -4.72
C TRP A 172 10.46 -16.02 -4.59
N ARG A 173 11.06 -15.51 -5.67
CA ARG A 173 12.52 -15.45 -5.85
C ARG A 173 13.11 -14.06 -5.97
N TYR A 174 12.32 -13.00 -5.80
CA TYR A 174 12.91 -11.67 -5.71
C TYR A 174 13.92 -11.63 -4.56
N ARG A 175 15.06 -11.01 -4.83
CA ARG A 175 16.14 -10.71 -3.88
C ARG A 175 16.60 -9.29 -4.14
N MET A 176 16.88 -8.56 -3.07
CA MET A 176 17.52 -7.26 -3.16
C MET A 176 18.83 -7.39 -3.95
N GLN A 177 19.05 -6.47 -4.89
CA GLN A 177 20.20 -6.46 -5.81
C GLN A 177 21.52 -6.07 -5.14
N MET A 178 21.49 -5.70 -3.87
CA MET A 178 22.63 -5.30 -3.06
C MET A 178 22.57 -5.97 -1.68
N THR A 179 23.67 -5.93 -0.94
CA THR A 179 23.70 -6.39 0.46
C THR A 179 23.17 -5.33 1.42
N LEU A 180 22.95 -5.70 2.68
CA LEU A 180 22.55 -4.74 3.71
C LEU A 180 23.67 -3.73 3.98
N GLU A 181 24.93 -4.16 3.96
CA GLU A 181 26.09 -3.29 4.16
C GLU A 181 26.17 -2.22 3.06
N GLN A 182 25.98 -2.61 1.80
CA GLN A 182 25.93 -1.66 0.69
C GLN A 182 24.77 -0.66 0.83
N LEU A 183 23.59 -1.12 1.29
CA LEU A 183 22.46 -0.23 1.54
C LEU A 183 22.74 0.74 2.70
N MET A 184 23.44 0.29 3.75
CA MET A 184 23.86 1.16 4.85
C MET A 184 24.84 2.24 4.39
N GLU A 185 25.67 1.95 3.39
CA GLU A 185 26.62 2.90 2.77
C GLU A 185 25.97 3.89 1.78
N ALA A 186 24.70 3.70 1.40
CA ALA A 186 23.95 4.59 0.51
C ALA A 186 23.50 5.89 1.22
N THR A 187 24.46 6.69 1.70
CA THR A 187 24.21 7.85 2.58
C THR A 187 23.22 8.86 2.02
N ASN A 188 23.34 9.22 0.74
CA ASN A 188 22.43 10.18 0.10
C ASN A 188 20.96 9.73 0.16
N PHE A 189 20.70 8.45 -0.14
CA PHE A 189 19.38 7.87 -0.06
C PHE A 189 18.88 7.82 1.38
N ASN A 190 19.70 7.29 2.29
CA ASN A 190 19.35 7.11 3.70
C ASN A 190 19.04 8.44 4.38
N GLU A 191 19.86 9.48 4.16
CA GLU A 191 19.66 10.82 4.71
C GLU A 191 18.41 11.49 4.10
N SER A 192 18.24 11.42 2.77
CA SER A 192 17.04 11.99 2.13
C SER A 192 15.75 11.30 2.61
N PHE A 193 15.77 9.99 2.82
CA PHE A 193 14.59 9.25 3.27
C PHE A 193 14.31 9.51 4.76
N ALA A 194 15.34 9.51 5.60
CA ALA A 194 15.22 9.87 7.01
C ALA A 194 14.66 11.29 7.19
N GLN A 195 15.14 12.25 6.40
CA GLN A 195 14.58 13.61 6.39
C GLN A 195 13.10 13.60 6.00
N SER A 196 12.74 12.82 4.96
CA SER A 196 11.35 12.70 4.49
C SER A 196 10.41 12.17 5.57
N ILE A 197 10.86 11.16 6.33
CA ILE A 197 10.13 10.62 7.49
C ILE A 197 9.93 11.73 8.53
N GLN A 198 11.01 12.42 8.93
CA GLN A 198 10.96 13.46 9.94
C GLN A 198 10.02 14.62 9.57
N VAL A 199 10.08 15.12 8.34
CA VAL A 199 9.22 16.23 7.90
C VAL A 199 7.76 15.83 7.73
N SER A 200 7.48 14.54 7.52
CA SER A 200 6.12 14.01 7.49
C SER A 200 5.50 13.81 8.87
N GLY A 201 6.26 14.01 9.95
CA GLY A 201 5.78 13.87 11.32
C GLY A 201 5.67 12.42 11.80
N ARG A 202 6.46 11.51 11.20
CA ARG A 202 6.52 10.08 11.54
C ARG A 202 7.79 9.73 12.30
#